data_AF-C3PED9-F1
#
_entry.id   AF-C3PED9-F1
#
_cell.length_a   1.000
_cell.length_b   1.000
_cell.length_c   1.000
_cell.angle_alpha   90.00
_cell.angle_beta   90.00
_cell.angle_gamma   90.00
#
_symmetry.space_group_name_H-M   'P 1'
#
loop_
_entity.id
_entity.type
_entity.pdbx_description
1 polymer ?
#
loop_
_entity_poly.entity_id
_entity_poly.type
_entity_poly.pdbx_seq_one_letter_code
_entity_poly.pdbx_strand_id
1 'polypeptide(L)'
;MSRVLPDFPHWFDGFLPHRAKALDFLTQIPEVLDPTDGRLSHLYGLALTRAWMLVELAAHFDASVLSRAHTLAVSAHPQLVDGHFMSTHWLITYALRFQLAVEGRPVSELR
;
A
#
# COMPACT_ATOMS: atom_id res chain seq x y z
N MET A 1 -11.23 9.28 3.87
CA MET A 1 -12.43 9.13 4.71
C MET A 1 -12.09 8.76 6.15
N SER A 2 -11.26 7.72 6.39
CA SER A 2 -10.86 7.29 7.75
C SER A 2 -10.32 8.38 8.68
N ARG A 3 -9.73 9.45 8.14
CA ARG A 3 -9.17 10.57 8.93
C ARG A 3 -10.12 11.77 9.11
N VAL A 4 -11.24 11.82 8.40
CA VAL A 4 -12.08 13.03 8.30
C VAL A 4 -13.56 12.78 8.61
N LEU A 5 -14.03 11.54 8.52
CA LEU A 5 -15.41 11.19 8.86
C LEU A 5 -15.51 10.77 10.34
N PRO A 6 -16.40 11.39 11.15
CA PRO A 6 -16.60 11.02 12.56
C PRO A 6 -17.07 9.57 12.75
N ASP A 7 -17.97 9.08 11.90
CA ASP A 7 -18.45 7.69 11.89
C ASP A 7 -17.92 6.93 10.66
N PHE A 8 -16.60 6.83 10.59
CA PHE A 8 -15.94 6.07 9.54
C PHE A 8 -16.32 4.58 9.52
N PRO A 9 -16.41 3.85 10.65
CA PRO A 9 -16.75 2.43 10.63
C PRO A 9 -18.09 2.16 9.92
N HIS A 10 -19.15 2.89 10.25
CA HIS A 10 -20.46 2.72 9.62
C HIS A 10 -20.42 3.04 8.11
N TRP A 11 -19.80 4.15 7.74
CA TRP A 11 -19.60 4.50 6.32
C TRP A 11 -18.83 3.41 5.57
N PHE A 12 -17.78 2.86 6.21
CA PHE A 12 -16.91 1.88 5.57
C PHE A 12 -17.60 0.53 5.39
N ASP A 13 -18.48 0.12 6.31
CA ASP A 13 -19.32 -1.07 6.16
C ASP A 13 -20.29 -0.95 4.98
N GLY A 14 -20.87 0.25 4.78
CA GLY A 14 -21.73 0.52 3.63
C GLY A 14 -20.96 0.63 2.31
N PHE A 15 -19.77 1.22 2.34
CA PHE A 15 -18.93 1.42 1.15
C PHE A 15 -18.27 0.11 0.66
N LEU A 16 -17.83 -0.75 1.59
CA LEU A 16 -17.13 -1.99 1.28
C LEU A 16 -17.74 -3.21 2.00
N PRO A 17 -18.99 -3.58 1.67
CA PRO A 17 -19.73 -4.61 2.41
C PRO A 17 -19.14 -6.03 2.27
N HIS A 18 -18.34 -6.29 1.23
CA HIS A 18 -17.73 -7.60 0.97
C HIS A 18 -16.21 -7.59 1.22
N ARG A 19 -15.82 -7.30 2.47
CA ARG A 19 -14.43 -7.05 2.88
C ARG A 19 -13.44 -8.15 2.48
N ALA A 20 -13.79 -9.42 2.66
CA ALA A 20 -12.91 -10.54 2.32
C ALA A 20 -12.59 -10.59 0.81
N LYS A 21 -13.62 -10.51 -0.04
CA LYS A 21 -13.46 -10.47 -1.50
C LYS A 21 -12.69 -9.22 -1.95
N ALA A 22 -12.96 -8.08 -1.31
CA ALA A 22 -12.22 -6.86 -1.58
C ALA A 22 -10.74 -7.01 -1.20
N LEU A 23 -10.44 -7.63 -0.05
CA LEU A 23 -9.07 -7.87 0.37
C LEU A 23 -8.33 -8.78 -0.61
N ASP A 24 -8.97 -9.84 -1.14
CA ASP A 24 -8.38 -10.68 -2.19
C ASP A 24 -7.98 -9.87 -3.44
N PHE A 25 -8.86 -8.99 -3.92
CA PHE A 25 -8.54 -8.13 -5.05
C PHE A 25 -7.47 -7.08 -4.74
N LEU A 26 -7.59 -6.40 -3.58
CA LEU A 26 -6.67 -5.34 -3.16
C LEU A 26 -5.26 -5.86 -2.89
N THR A 27 -5.13 -7.16 -2.60
CA THR A 27 -3.85 -7.81 -2.29
C THR A 27 -3.26 -8.60 -3.45
N GLN A 28 -3.92 -8.58 -4.62
CA GLN A 28 -3.31 -9.07 -5.85
C GLN A 28 -2.11 -8.20 -6.24
N ILE A 29 -0.95 -8.84 -6.40
CA ILE A 29 0.28 -8.19 -6.86
C ILE A 29 0.08 -7.75 -8.33
N PRO A 30 0.27 -6.45 -8.64
CA PRO A 30 0.25 -5.98 -10.02
C PRO A 30 1.39 -6.63 -10.84
N GLU A 31 1.06 -7.11 -12.04
CA GLU A 31 2.04 -7.67 -12.97
C GLU A 31 2.78 -6.55 -13.70
N VAL A 32 4.11 -6.58 -13.67
CA VAL A 32 4.98 -5.63 -14.39
C VAL A 32 5.73 -6.37 -15.48
N LEU A 33 5.29 -6.18 -16.72
CA LEU A 33 5.83 -6.91 -17.88
C LEU A 33 7.21 -6.40 -18.32
N ASP A 34 7.46 -5.10 -18.20
CA ASP A 34 8.74 -4.46 -18.51
C ASP A 34 9.10 -3.46 -17.40
N PRO A 35 10.07 -3.81 -16.51
CA PRO A 35 10.51 -2.92 -15.45
C PRO A 35 11.24 -1.65 -15.92
N THR A 36 11.68 -1.61 -17.18
CA THR A 36 12.35 -0.44 -17.76
C THR A 36 11.37 0.56 -18.37
N ASP A 37 10.12 0.14 -18.61
CA ASP A 37 9.04 1.04 -19.02
C ASP A 37 8.62 1.91 -17.82
N GLY A 38 8.89 3.21 -17.94
CA GLY A 38 8.51 4.20 -16.94
C GLY A 38 7.02 4.20 -16.60
N ARG A 39 6.13 3.82 -17.52
CA ARG A 39 4.68 3.68 -17.27
C ARG A 39 4.38 2.43 -16.46
N LEU A 40 4.92 1.27 -16.86
CA LEU A 40 4.67 0.02 -16.14
C LEU A 40 5.31 0.01 -14.76
N SER A 41 6.42 0.73 -14.55
CA SER A 41 7.03 0.89 -13.22
C SER A 41 6.08 1.54 -12.20
N HIS A 42 5.01 2.25 -12.62
CA HIS A 42 4.00 2.80 -11.72
C HIS A 42 3.25 1.72 -10.93
N LEU A 43 3.24 0.49 -11.41
CA LEU A 43 2.58 -0.64 -10.77
C LEU A 43 3.30 -1.08 -9.48
N TYR A 44 4.62 -0.84 -9.35
CA TYR A 44 5.32 -1.00 -8.08
C TYR A 44 4.83 0.04 -7.05
N GLY A 45 4.59 1.26 -7.50
CA GLY A 45 3.98 2.33 -6.69
C GLY A 45 2.58 2.00 -6.23
N LEU A 46 1.78 1.39 -7.11
CA LEU A 46 0.46 0.88 -6.78
C LEU A 46 0.53 -0.21 -5.69
N ALA A 47 1.47 -1.15 -5.81
CA ALA A 47 1.68 -2.19 -4.80
C ALA A 47 2.03 -1.58 -3.42
N LEU A 48 2.99 -0.65 -3.37
CA LEU A 48 3.39 0.04 -2.15
C LEU A 48 2.26 0.90 -1.56
N THR A 49 1.50 1.60 -2.40
CA THR A 49 0.36 2.41 -1.96
C THR A 49 -0.74 1.55 -1.37
N ARG A 50 -1.05 0.40 -1.99
CA ARG A 50 -2.01 -0.57 -1.46
C ARG A 50 -1.52 -1.14 -0.13
N ALA A 51 -0.25 -1.53 -0.04
CA ALA A 51 0.35 -2.01 1.20
C ALA A 51 0.20 -0.99 2.34
N TRP A 52 0.59 0.26 2.09
CA TRP A 52 0.48 1.35 3.06
C TRP A 52 -0.98 1.57 3.52
N MET A 53 -1.91 1.72 2.58
CA MET A 53 -3.32 1.98 2.89
C MET A 53 -3.97 0.83 3.66
N LEU A 54 -3.59 -0.42 3.37
CA LEU A 54 -4.09 -1.60 4.08
C LEU A 54 -3.59 -1.67 5.51
N VAL A 55 -2.34 -1.27 5.79
CA VAL A 55 -1.83 -1.14 7.17
C VAL A 55 -2.62 -0.08 7.95
N GLU A 56 -2.85 1.09 7.34
CA GLU A 56 -3.61 2.18 7.98
C GLU A 56 -5.07 1.81 8.27
N LEU A 57 -5.64 0.88 7.50
CA LEU A 57 -7.02 0.42 7.65
C LEU A 57 -7.12 -0.94 8.32
N ALA A 58 -6.02 -1.49 8.86
CA ALA A 58 -5.96 -2.88 9.33
C ALA A 58 -7.02 -3.22 10.39
N ALA A 59 -7.39 -2.28 11.25
CA ALA A 59 -8.44 -2.44 12.26
C ALA A 59 -9.84 -2.76 11.68
N HIS A 60 -10.03 -2.59 10.37
CA HIS A 60 -11.30 -2.83 9.67
C HIS A 60 -11.27 -4.04 8.74
N PHE A 61 -10.22 -4.86 8.83
CA PHE A 61 -10.07 -6.12 8.12
C PHE A 61 -9.73 -7.24 9.11
N ASP A 62 -9.75 -8.49 8.65
CA ASP A 62 -9.22 -9.60 9.42
C ASP A 62 -7.68 -9.54 9.54
N ALA A 63 -7.13 -10.31 10.47
CA ALA A 63 -5.69 -10.28 10.80
C ALA A 63 -4.77 -10.62 9.61
N SER A 64 -5.26 -11.26 8.54
CA SER A 64 -4.45 -11.58 7.36
C SER A 64 -4.04 -10.33 6.57
N VAL A 65 -4.73 -9.20 6.75
CA VAL A 65 -4.48 -7.93 6.05
C VAL A 65 -3.03 -7.48 6.15
N LEU A 66 -2.42 -7.60 7.33
CA LEU A 66 -1.04 -7.15 7.56
C LEU A 66 -0.05 -8.01 6.77
N SER A 67 -0.18 -9.34 6.86
CA SER A 67 0.67 -10.28 6.11
C SER A 67 0.58 -10.03 4.60
N ARG A 68 -0.64 -9.86 4.08
CA ARG A 68 -0.87 -9.56 2.66
C ARG A 68 -0.34 -8.19 2.23
N ALA A 69 -0.45 -7.18 3.09
CA ALA A 69 0.16 -5.86 2.85
C ALA A 69 1.70 -5.95 2.79
N HIS A 70 2.32 -6.73 3.68
CA HIS A 70 3.76 -6.99 3.60
C HIS A 70 4.15 -7.69 2.30
N THR A 71 3.37 -8.67 1.82
CA THR A 71 3.61 -9.33 0.54
C THR A 71 3.60 -8.34 -0.64
N LEU A 72 2.65 -7.39 -0.65
CA LEU A 72 2.61 -6.31 -1.65
C LEU A 72 3.85 -5.40 -1.58
N ALA A 73 4.31 -5.06 -0.38
CA ALA A 73 5.48 -4.21 -0.23
C ALA A 73 6.77 -4.93 -0.68
N VAL A 74 6.91 -6.21 -0.33
CA VAL A 74 8.06 -7.04 -0.70
C VAL A 74 8.16 -7.21 -2.23
N SER A 75 7.04 -7.30 -2.95
CA SER A 75 7.06 -7.46 -4.40
C SER A 75 7.66 -6.26 -5.15
N ALA A 76 7.64 -5.07 -4.53
CA ALA A 76 8.24 -3.85 -5.08
C ALA A 76 9.70 -3.62 -4.63
N HIS A 77 10.21 -4.39 -3.66
CA HIS A 77 11.52 -4.15 -3.06
C HIS A 77 12.70 -4.16 -4.05
N PRO A 78 12.82 -5.11 -5.00
CA PRO A 78 13.93 -5.09 -5.95
C PRO A 78 14.05 -3.78 -6.74
N GLN A 79 12.91 -3.14 -7.03
CA GLN A 79 12.88 -1.89 -7.78
C GLN A 79 13.21 -0.67 -6.94
N LEU A 80 13.18 -0.76 -5.61
CA LEU A 80 13.62 0.33 -4.75
C LEU A 80 15.15 0.43 -4.70
N VAL A 81 15.84 -0.70 -4.87
CA VAL A 81 17.29 -0.82 -4.66
C VAL A 81 18.06 -0.92 -5.98
N ASP A 82 17.58 -1.76 -6.89
CA ASP A 82 18.29 -2.12 -8.12
C ASP A 82 17.76 -1.39 -9.37
N GLY A 83 16.74 -0.55 -9.21
CA GLY A 83 16.08 0.14 -10.33
C GLY A 83 16.82 1.37 -10.86
N HIS A 84 16.42 1.83 -12.05
CA HIS A 84 16.90 3.09 -12.62
C HIS A 84 16.34 4.30 -11.87
N PHE A 85 17.12 5.38 -11.71
CA PHE A 85 16.68 6.59 -11.01
C PHE A 85 15.26 7.06 -11.40
N MET A 86 14.94 7.03 -12.71
CA MET A 86 13.62 7.46 -13.21
C MET A 86 12.46 6.58 -12.73
N SER A 87 12.69 5.30 -12.42
CA SER A 87 11.70 4.42 -11.82
C SER A 87 11.75 4.44 -10.28
N THR A 88 12.89 4.74 -9.64
CA THR A 88 13.06 4.57 -8.19
C THR A 88 12.80 5.82 -7.35
N HIS A 89 13.11 7.02 -7.86
CA HIS A 89 13.13 8.25 -7.04
C HIS A 89 11.76 8.63 -6.44
N TRP A 90 10.68 8.23 -7.08
CA TRP A 90 9.32 8.48 -6.61
C TRP A 90 8.77 7.30 -5.78
N LEU A 91 9.22 6.06 -6.04
CA LEU A 91 8.82 4.87 -5.30
C LEU A 91 9.18 4.95 -3.82
N ILE A 92 10.32 5.58 -3.50
CA ILE A 92 10.80 5.74 -2.12
C ILE A 92 9.78 6.46 -1.23
N THR A 93 8.96 7.35 -1.79
CA THR A 93 7.91 8.05 -1.04
C THR A 93 6.86 7.05 -0.54
N TYR A 94 6.42 6.13 -1.39
CA TYR A 94 5.43 5.13 -1.01
C TYR A 94 6.00 4.06 -0.08
N ALA A 95 7.27 3.67 -0.28
CA ALA A 95 7.98 2.77 0.62
C ALA A 95 8.12 3.37 2.02
N LEU A 96 8.51 4.65 2.13
CA LEU A 96 8.60 5.35 3.41
C LEU A 96 7.24 5.47 4.09
N ARG A 97 6.17 5.73 3.34
CA ARG A 97 4.81 5.79 3.88
C ARG A 97 4.35 4.45 4.44
N PHE A 98 4.63 3.36 3.73
CA PHE A 98 4.40 2.00 4.22
C PHE A 98 5.17 1.74 5.52
N GLN A 99 6.47 2.02 5.54
CA GLN A 99 7.32 1.81 6.71
C GLN A 99 6.81 2.57 7.94
N LEU A 100 6.49 3.85 7.79
CA LEU A 100 5.96 4.67 8.86
C LEU A 100 4.63 4.14 9.41
N ALA A 101 3.74 3.68 8.53
CA ALA A 101 2.47 3.09 8.96
C ALA A 101 2.67 1.80 9.76
N VAL A 102 3.62 0.94 9.35
CA VAL A 102 3.99 -0.27 10.08
C VAL A 102 4.57 0.07 11.47
N GLU A 103 5.38 1.13 11.55
CA GLU A 103 5.95 1.62 12.80
C GLU A 103 4.94 2.38 13.69
N GLY A 104 3.74 2.67 13.17
CA GLY A 104 2.76 3.51 13.86
C GLY A 104 3.21 4.97 14.01
N ARG A 105 4.16 5.42 13.19
CA ARG A 105 4.77 6.76 13.29
C ARG A 105 4.19 7.71 12.25
N PRO A 106 3.69 8.89 12.62
CA PRO A 106 3.23 9.89 11.67
C PRO A 106 4.41 10.52 10.92
N VAL A 107 4.18 10.89 9.65
CA VAL A 107 5.18 11.58 8.79
C VAL A 107 5.73 12.87 9.42
N SER A 108 4.96 13.52 10.30
CA SER A 108 5.38 14.73 11.03
C SER A 108 6.61 14.52 11.92
N GLU A 109 6.91 13.28 12.33
CA GLU A 109 8.03 12.93 13.20
C GLU A 109 9.36 12.70 12.46
N LEU A 110 9.42 12.94 11.16
CA LEU A 110 10.64 12.82 10.35
C LEU A 110 11.48 14.11 10.30
N ARG A 111 11.18 15.11 11.14
CA ARG A 111 11.85 16.41 11.18
C ARG A 111 12.85 16.51 12.32
#